data_AF-A0A0Q0WLX4-F1
#
_entry.id   AF-A0A0Q0WLX4-F1
#
_cell.length_a   1.000
_cell.length_b   1.000
_cell.length_c   1.000
_cell.angle_alpha   90.00
_cell.angle_beta   90.00
_cell.angle_gamma   90.00
#
_symmetry.space_group_name_H-M   'P 1'
#
loop_
_entity.id
_entity.type
_entity.pdbx_description
1 polymer ?
#
loop_
_entity_poly.entity_id
_entity_poly.type
_entity_poly.pdbx_seq_one_letter_code
_entity_poly.pdbx_strand_id
1 'polypeptide(L)'
;MAKLLGETGKTSMKFSSEKGFDEFKQKFSLSKSEAAAFLRDLAQEIEEGDEVEVSHHSVSISIDPESPIKIEVELEEDELEIEIKLKARS
;
A
#
# COMPACT_ATOMS: atom_id res chain seq x y z
N MET A 1 0.57 7.47 -12.11
CA MET A 1 -0.82 7.45 -11.59
C MET A 1 -1.52 6.14 -11.95
N ALA A 2 -1.01 5.03 -11.44
CA ALA A 2 -1.70 3.75 -11.42
C ALA A 2 -2.78 3.80 -10.33
N LYS A 3 -4.04 3.57 -10.72
CA LYS A 3 -5.09 3.34 -9.73
C LYS A 3 -4.95 1.91 -9.25
N LEU A 4 -4.40 1.72 -8.05
CA LEU A 4 -4.31 0.43 -7.38
C LEU A 4 -5.72 -0.03 -6.97
N LEU A 5 -6.47 -0.55 -7.94
CA LEU A 5 -7.83 -1.05 -7.79
C LEU A 5 -7.77 -2.53 -7.44
N GLY A 6 -7.94 -2.85 -6.17
CA GLY A 6 -8.19 -4.23 -5.73
C GLY A 6 -9.60 -4.41 -5.19
N GLU A 7 -10.13 -5.63 -5.25
CA GLU A 7 -11.43 -5.93 -4.63
C GLU A 7 -11.40 -5.65 -3.11
N THR A 8 -12.45 -4.98 -2.64
CA THR A 8 -12.63 -4.48 -1.27
C THR A 8 -12.44 -5.58 -0.22
N GLY A 9 -11.27 -5.61 0.43
CA GLY A 9 -11.13 -6.24 1.75
C GLY A 9 -11.39 -5.24 2.88
N LYS A 10 -10.97 -5.57 4.10
CA LYS A 10 -11.16 -4.69 5.27
C LYS A 10 -10.24 -3.46 5.15
N THR A 11 -10.83 -2.28 5.22
CA THR A 11 -10.10 -1.00 5.33
C THR A 11 -10.23 -0.49 6.76
N SER A 12 -9.11 -0.10 7.37
CA SER A 12 -9.11 0.63 8.63
C SER A 12 -8.34 1.93 8.48
N MET A 13 -8.96 3.03 8.89
CA MET A 13 -8.35 4.36 8.96
C MET A 13 -8.34 4.81 10.42
N LYS A 14 -7.18 5.22 10.92
CA LYS A 14 -7.07 5.97 12.16
C LYS A 14 -6.78 7.42 11.83
N PHE A 15 -7.53 8.32 12.46
CA PHE A 15 -7.40 9.76 12.28
C PHE A 15 -7.10 10.40 13.63
N SER A 16 -6.13 11.31 13.68
CA SER A 16 -5.96 12.25 14.78
C SER A 16 -6.20 13.67 14.29
N SER A 17 -6.85 14.45 15.15
CA SER A 17 -7.12 15.87 14.92
C SER A 17 -5.84 16.71 14.75
N GLU A 18 -4.68 16.20 15.19
CA GLU A 18 -3.40 16.90 15.16
C GLU A 18 -2.55 16.57 13.93
N LYS A 19 -2.65 15.36 13.37
CA LYS A 19 -1.77 14.88 12.27
C LYS A 19 -2.51 14.48 10.99
N GLY A 20 -3.84 14.44 11.01
CA GLY A 20 -4.64 13.91 9.90
C GLY A 20 -4.76 12.39 9.98
N PHE A 21 -4.51 11.67 8.88
CA PHE A 21 -4.49 10.20 8.89
C PHE A 21 -3.24 9.70 9.65
N ASP A 22 -3.44 9.04 10.79
CA ASP A 22 -2.36 8.39 11.56
C ASP A 22 -1.97 7.04 10.97
N GLU A 23 -2.95 6.29 10.43
CA GLU A 23 -2.75 4.95 9.87
C GLU A 23 -3.80 4.66 8.81
N PHE A 24 -3.37 4.14 7.66
CA PHE A 24 -4.22 3.56 6.64
C PHE A 24 -3.79 2.13 6.39
N LYS A 25 -4.72 1.18 6.55
CA LYS A 25 -4.50 -0.23 6.23
C LYS A 25 -5.61 -0.71 5.32
N GLN A 26 -5.23 -1.29 4.19
CA GLN A 26 -6.13 -1.89 3.22
C GLN A 26 -5.69 -3.33 2.96
N LYS A 27 -6.60 -4.28 3.17
CA LYS A 27 -6.41 -5.68 2.76
C LYS A 27 -7.15 -5.90 1.44
N PHE A 28 -6.55 -6.64 0.52
CA PHE A 28 -7.17 -7.03 -0.75
C PHE A 28 -7.27 -8.56 -0.82
N SER A 29 -8.37 -9.06 -1.40
CA SER A 29 -8.49 -10.46 -1.80
C SER A 29 -8.37 -10.51 -3.32
N LEU A 30 -7.18 -10.80 -3.84
CA LEU A 30 -6.87 -10.72 -5.27
C LEU A 30 -6.67 -12.12 -5.86
N SER A 31 -7.07 -12.31 -7.12
CA SER A 31 -6.58 -13.42 -7.92
C SER A 31 -5.07 -13.29 -8.17
N LYS A 32 -4.42 -14.37 -8.62
CA LYS A 32 -2.99 -14.38 -8.93
C LYS A 32 -2.60 -13.31 -9.96
N SER A 33 -3.41 -13.11 -10.98
CA SER A 33 -3.18 -12.11 -12.02
C SER A 33 -3.31 -10.68 -11.50
N GLU A 34 -4.29 -10.43 -10.64
CA GLU A 34 -4.52 -9.11 -10.04
C GLU A 34 -3.42 -8.76 -9.04
N ALA A 35 -3.01 -9.71 -8.18
CA ALA A 35 -1.89 -9.51 -7.28
C ALA A 35 -0.58 -9.20 -8.03
N ALA A 36 -0.30 -9.92 -9.12
CA ALA A 36 0.87 -9.67 -9.94
C ALA A 36 0.81 -8.32 -10.66
N ALA A 37 -0.37 -7.87 -11.09
CA ALA A 37 -0.56 -6.54 -11.67
C ALA A 37 -0.33 -5.45 -10.62
N PHE A 38 -0.96 -5.59 -9.44
CA PHE A 38 -0.79 -4.68 -8.31
C PHE A 38 0.68 -4.48 -7.92
N LEU A 39 1.45 -5.57 -7.80
CA LEU A 39 2.87 -5.49 -7.43
C LEU A 39 3.73 -4.83 -8.51
N ARG A 40 3.40 -5.02 -9.80
CA ARG A 40 4.11 -4.33 -10.91
C ARG A 40 3.82 -2.84 -10.91
N ASP A 41 2.56 -2.47 -10.73
CA ASP A 41 2.15 -1.06 -10.68
C ASP A 41 2.80 -0.36 -9.48
N LEU A 42 2.82 -1.02 -8.31
CA LEU A 42 3.51 -0.49 -7.12
C LEU A 42 5.02 -0.33 -7.35
N ALA A 43 5.67 -1.30 -8.00
CA ALA A 43 7.09 -1.20 -8.32
C ALA A 43 7.39 -0.03 -9.26
N GLN A 44 6.55 0.15 -10.29
CA GLN A 44 6.68 1.27 -11.22
C GLN A 44 6.55 2.63 -10.52
N GLU A 45 5.54 2.81 -9.66
CA GLU A 45 5.34 4.07 -8.93
C GLU A 45 6.51 4.36 -7.96
N ILE A 46 7.08 3.33 -7.32
CA ILE A 46 8.27 3.49 -6.47
C ILE A 46 9.50 3.93 -7.30
N GLU A 47 9.66 3.41 -8.52
CA GLU A 47 10.77 3.74 -9.42
C GLU A 47 10.65 5.14 -10.03
N GLU A 48 9.42 5.60 -10.32
CA GLU A 48 9.15 6.93 -10.88
C GLU A 48 9.41 8.07 -9.88
N GLY A 49 9.51 7.76 -8.59
CA GLY A 49 10.40 8.46 -7.65
C GLY A 49 9.84 9.72 -6.96
N ASP A 50 8.59 10.10 -7.21
CA ASP A 50 7.98 11.29 -6.60
C ASP A 50 6.97 10.93 -5.50
N GLU A 51 5.90 10.19 -5.84
CA GLU A 51 4.85 9.85 -4.89
C GLU A 51 4.20 8.51 -5.23
N VAL A 52 3.92 7.70 -4.21
CA VAL A 52 3.07 6.50 -4.31
C VAL A 52 1.66 6.86 -3.87
N GLU A 53 0.70 6.75 -4.78
CA GLU A 53 -0.71 7.05 -4.53
C GLU A 53 -1.55 5.77 -4.38
N VAL A 54 -2.31 5.69 -3.28
CA VAL A 54 -3.33 4.64 -3.08
C VAL A 54 -4.70 5.30 -2.97
N SER A 55 -5.62 4.90 -3.84
CA SER A 55 -6.99 5.44 -3.88
C SER A 55 -8.03 4.40 -3.47
N HIS A 56 -8.93 4.78 -2.55
CA HIS A 56 -10.09 4.00 -2.14
C HIS A 56 -11.33 4.91 -2.01
N HIS A 57 -12.35 4.64 -2.83
CA HIS A 57 -13.53 5.50 -2.99
C HIS A 57 -13.16 6.97 -3.24
N SER A 58 -13.49 7.87 -2.30
CA SER A 58 -13.23 9.31 -2.39
C SER A 58 -11.95 9.73 -1.66
N VAL A 59 -11.19 8.78 -1.12
CA VAL A 59 -9.95 9.06 -0.39
C VAL A 59 -8.78 8.64 -1.27
N SER A 60 -7.85 9.58 -1.48
CA SER A 60 -6.55 9.29 -2.07
C SER A 60 -5.47 9.65 -1.08
N ILE A 61 -4.53 8.74 -0.88
CA ILE A 61 -3.37 8.91 0.01
C ILE A 61 -2.13 8.88 -0.87
N SER A 62 -1.39 9.97 -0.88
CA SER A 62 -0.12 10.10 -1.59
C SER A 62 1.02 10.21 -0.59
N ILE A 63 2.12 9.50 -0.82
CA ILE A 63 3.33 9.56 0.02
C ILE A 63 4.60 9.59 -0.83
N ASP A 64 5.57 10.45 -0.49
CA ASP A 64 6.97 10.34 -0.95
C ASP A 64 7.70 9.35 0.00
N PRO A 65 7.96 8.09 -0.41
CA PRO A 65 8.53 7.10 0.48
C PRO A 65 10.02 7.37 0.77
N GLU A 66 10.37 7.42 2.05
CA GLU A 66 11.75 7.47 2.53
C GLU A 66 12.48 6.16 2.19
N SER A 67 13.73 6.27 1.73
CA SER A 67 14.60 5.10 1.56
C SER A 67 15.34 4.78 2.87
N PRO A 68 15.47 3.50 3.26
CA PRO A 68 15.04 2.30 2.54
C PRO A 68 13.57 1.93 2.80
N ILE A 69 12.90 1.37 1.78
CA ILE A 69 11.59 0.74 1.91
C ILE A 69 11.73 -0.58 2.67
N LYS A 70 10.83 -0.82 3.64
CA LYS A 70 10.80 -2.07 4.41
C LYS A 70 9.83 -3.07 3.80
N ILE A 71 10.31 -4.29 3.60
CA ILE A 71 9.52 -5.44 3.15
C ILE A 71 9.75 -6.57 4.16
N GLU A 72 8.66 -7.08 4.74
CA GLU A 72 8.65 -8.22 5.64
C GLU A 72 8.02 -9.42 4.91
N VAL A 73 8.66 -10.59 5.00
CA VAL A 73 8.18 -11.84 4.39
C VAL A 73 8.20 -12.91 5.47
N GLU A 74 7.03 -13.47 5.75
CA GLU A 74 6.82 -14.45 6.82
C GLU A 74 6.15 -15.70 6.24
N LEU A 75 6.54 -16.87 6.75
CA LEU A 75 5.92 -18.15 6.42
C LEU A 75 5.36 -18.74 7.72
N GLU A 76 4.03 -18.75 7.85
CA GLU A 76 3.33 -19.29 9.00
C GLU A 76 2.48 -20.49 8.56
N GLU A 77 2.78 -21.67 9.13
CA GLU A 77 2.17 -22.95 8.74
C GLU A 77 2.27 -23.23 7.23
N ASP A 78 1.22 -22.94 6.47
CA ASP A 78 1.09 -23.08 5.02
C ASP A 78 0.77 -21.75 4.29
N GLU A 79 0.86 -20.61 4.97
CA GLU A 79 0.60 -19.28 4.45
C GLU A 79 1.89 -18.44 4.31
N LEU A 80 2.11 -17.85 3.13
CA LEU A 80 3.18 -16.88 2.88
C LEU A 80 2.60 -15.46 2.98
N GLU A 81 3.00 -14.70 4.00
CA GLU A 81 2.62 -13.30 4.17
C GLU A 81 3.73 -12.37 3.67
N ILE A 82 3.34 -11.29 2.98
CA ILE A 82 4.23 -10.23 2.53
C ILE A 82 3.63 -8.90 2.97
N GLU A 83 4.34 -8.17 3.83
CA GLU A 83 3.95 -6.82 4.27
C GLU A 83 4.94 -5.78 3.72
N ILE A 84 4.42 -4.75 3.06
CA ILE A 84 5.22 -3.63 2.52
C ILE A 84 4.85 -2.38 3.32
N LYS A 85 5.86 -1.76 3.96
CA LYS A 85 5.70 -0.55 4.76
C LYS A 85 6.43 0.62 4.11
N LEU A 86 5.64 1.60 3.64
CA LEU A 86 6.14 2.85 3.07
C LEU A 86 5.99 3.96 4.12
N LYS A 87 7.08 4.66 4.42
CA LYS A 87 7.10 5.77 5.40
C LYS A 87 7.35 7.07 4.65
N ALA A 88 6.55 8.10 4.90
CA ALA A 88 6.75 9.40 4.29
C ALA A 88 8.10 10.01 4.70
N ARG A 89 8.80 10.63 3.73
CA ARG A 89 9.97 11.48 4.00
C ARG A 89 9.55 12.69 4.84
N SER A 90 10.35 13.02 5.86
CA SER A 90 10.11 14.15 6.78
C SER A 90 10.70 15.45 6.26
#